data_AF-A0A9X8YMC7-F1
#
_entry.id   AF-A0A9X8YMC7-F1
#
_cell.length_a   1.000
_cell.length_b   1.000
_cell.length_c   1.000
_cell.angle_alpha   90.00
_cell.angle_beta   90.00
_cell.angle_gamma   90.00
#
_symmetry.space_group_name_H-M   'P 1'
#
loop_
_entity.id
_entity.type
_entity.pdbx_description
1 polymer ?
#
loop_
_entity_poly.entity_id
_entity_poly.type
_entity_poly.pdbx_seq_one_letter_code
_entity_poly.pdbx_strand_id
1 'polypeptide(L)'
;AMATEVTAKTALLQGYNAEDAQKLAQQQVQGLAAMGQMFKLTTQKDGVIASQFHYADNQVDLNGNKMSLQEFIGQFAMLGA
;
A
#
# COMPACT_ATOMS: atom_id res chain seq x y z
N ALA A 1 -11.86 2.85 -1.14
CA ALA A 1 -13.18 2.33 -1.56
C ALA A 1 -13.07 1.39 -2.77
N MET A 2 -12.53 1.81 -3.93
CA MET A 2 -12.51 0.97 -5.14
C MET A 2 -11.80 -0.38 -4.99
N ALA A 3 -10.64 -0.43 -4.32
CA ALA A 3 -9.91 -1.69 -4.12
C ALA A 3 -10.74 -2.73 -3.34
N THR A 4 -11.43 -2.28 -2.28
CA THR A 4 -12.30 -3.13 -1.46
C THR A 4 -13.51 -3.63 -2.25
N GLU A 5 -14.12 -2.80 -3.10
CA GLU A 5 -15.23 -3.23 -3.97
C GLU A 5 -14.79 -4.25 -5.01
N VAL A 6 -13.62 -4.07 -5.64
CA VAL A 6 -13.09 -5.03 -6.62
C VAL A 6 -12.83 -6.38 -5.96
N THR A 7 -12.15 -6.40 -4.82
CA THR A 7 -11.87 -7.65 -4.09
C THR A 7 -13.14 -8.35 -3.61
N ALA A 8 -14.14 -7.60 -3.13
CA ALA A 8 -15.42 -8.16 -2.72
C ALA A 8 -16.17 -8.78 -3.91
N LYS A 9 -16.18 -8.13 -5.07
CA LYS A 9 -16.78 -8.69 -6.30
C LYS A 9 -16.05 -9.95 -6.78
N THR A 10 -14.72 -10.01 -6.68
CA THR A 10 -13.96 -11.23 -7.02
C THR A 10 -14.28 -12.39 -6.08
N ALA A 11 -14.39 -12.15 -4.76
CA ALA A 11 -14.73 -13.20 -3.79
C ALA A 11 -16.17 -13.71 -3.97
N LEU A 12 -17.13 -12.82 -4.29
CA LEU A 12 -18.49 -13.21 -4.69
C LEU A 12 -18.49 -14.17 -5.89
N LEU A 13 -17.68 -13.88 -6.91
CA LEU A 13 -17.54 -14.75 -8.09
C LEU A 13 -16.91 -16.12 -7.77
N GLN A 14 -16.16 -16.23 -6.66
CA GLN A 14 -15.57 -17.47 -6.16
C GLN A 14 -16.53 -18.28 -5.26
N GLY A 15 -17.77 -17.82 -5.07
CA GLY A 15 -18.80 -18.53 -4.29
C GLY A 15 -18.86 -18.14 -2.81
N TYR A 16 -18.12 -17.11 -2.37
CA TYR A 16 -18.28 -16.55 -1.02
C TYR A 16 -19.59 -15.78 -0.92
N ASN A 17 -20.22 -15.80 0.26
CA ASN A 17 -21.35 -14.90 0.53
C ASN A 17 -20.86 -13.44 0.62
N ALA A 18 -21.77 -12.48 0.42
CA ALA A 18 -21.43 -11.06 0.31
C ALA A 18 -20.75 -10.50 1.58
N GLU A 19 -21.15 -10.99 2.75
CA GLU A 19 -20.62 -10.51 4.04
C GLU A 19 -19.18 -10.99 4.27
N ASP A 20 -18.90 -12.26 3.96
CA ASP A 20 -17.56 -12.83 4.09
C ASP A 20 -16.61 -12.27 3.03
N ALA A 21 -17.10 -12.10 1.79
CA ALA A 21 -16.35 -11.44 0.72
C ALA A 21 -15.95 -10.00 1.09
N GLN A 22 -16.87 -9.24 1.70
CA GLN A 22 -16.62 -7.87 2.11
C GLN A 22 -15.67 -7.78 3.31
N LYS A 23 -15.79 -8.68 4.30
CA LYS A 23 -14.85 -8.77 5.43
C LYS A 23 -13.44 -9.14 4.96
N LEU A 24 -13.33 -10.14 4.10
CA LEU A 24 -12.04 -10.58 3.54
C LEU A 24 -11.37 -9.44 2.74
N ALA A 25 -12.15 -8.74 1.91
CA ALA A 25 -11.66 -7.59 1.16
C ALA A 25 -11.18 -6.45 2.07
N GLN A 26 -11.91 -6.14 3.15
CA GLN A 26 -11.48 -5.15 4.12
C GLN A 26 -10.19 -5.57 4.82
N GLN A 27 -10.08 -6.84 5.25
CA GLN A 27 -8.88 -7.35 5.90
C GLN A 27 -7.66 -7.32 4.98
N GLN A 28 -7.78 -7.71 3.71
CA GLN A 28 -6.68 -7.62 2.76
C GLN A 28 -6.24 -6.17 2.51
N VAL A 29 -7.18 -5.26 2.32
CA VAL A 29 -6.86 -3.83 2.08
C VAL A 29 -6.23 -3.20 3.32
N GLN A 30 -6.71 -3.54 4.52
CA GLN A 30 -6.10 -3.10 5.78
C GLN A 30 -4.72 -3.72 6.01
N GLY A 31 -4.54 -5.01 5.70
CA GLY A 31 -3.24 -5.68 5.77
C GLY A 31 -2.21 -5.05 4.83
N LEU A 32 -2.61 -4.76 3.58
CA LEU A 32 -1.78 -4.04 2.62
C LEU A 32 -1.44 -2.63 3.10
N ALA A 33 -2.41 -1.90 3.67
CA ALA A 33 -2.17 -0.58 4.25
C ALA A 33 -1.17 -0.64 5.41
N ALA A 34 -1.35 -1.60 6.33
CA ALA A 34 -0.49 -1.77 7.50
C ALA A 34 0.94 -2.14 7.10
N MET A 35 1.11 -3.09 6.17
CA MET A 35 2.42 -3.45 5.64
C MET A 35 3.07 -2.28 4.90
N GLY A 36 2.31 -1.60 4.03
CA GLY A 36 2.80 -0.45 3.29
C GLY A 36 3.25 0.70 4.20
N GLN A 37 2.55 0.95 5.31
CA GLN A 37 2.97 1.91 6.34
C GLN A 37 4.18 1.43 7.13
N MET A 38 4.24 0.15 7.50
CA MET A 38 5.36 -0.45 8.22
C MET A 38 6.68 -0.31 7.43
N PHE A 39 6.62 -0.54 6.11
CA PHE A 39 7.76 -0.32 5.20
C PHE A 39 7.87 1.12 4.72
N LYS A 40 7.05 2.04 5.22
CA LYS A 40 7.00 3.48 4.83
C LYS A 40 6.76 3.73 3.33
N LEU A 41 6.29 2.72 2.59
CA LEU A 41 5.98 2.77 1.16
C LEU A 41 4.67 3.48 0.88
N THR A 42 3.70 3.37 1.77
CA THR A 42 2.37 3.97 1.59
C THR A 42 1.97 4.80 2.81
N THR A 43 1.10 5.78 2.55
CA THR A 43 0.38 6.54 3.55
C THR A 43 -1.11 6.20 3.45
N GLN A 44 -1.83 6.36 4.55
CA GLN A 44 -3.28 6.26 4.54
C GLN A 44 -3.85 7.59 5.00
N LYS A 45 -4.63 8.23 4.13
CA LYS A 45 -5.35 9.46 4.44
C LYS A 45 -6.77 9.33 3.93
N ASP A 46 -7.75 9.56 4.79
CA ASP A 46 -9.18 9.53 4.46
C ASP A 46 -9.64 8.22 3.77
N GLY A 47 -9.09 7.08 4.20
CA GLY A 47 -9.41 5.77 3.63
C GLY A 47 -8.80 5.51 2.24
N VAL A 48 -7.88 6.37 1.79
CA VAL A 48 -7.10 6.21 0.57
C VAL A 48 -5.69 5.76 0.96
N ILE A 49 -5.26 4.63 0.41
CA ILE A 49 -3.86 4.20 0.46
C ILE A 49 -3.16 4.86 -0.72
N ALA A 50 -2.21 5.75 -0.44
CA ALA A 50 -1.46 6.50 -1.45
C ALA A 50 0.05 6.32 -1.26
N SER A 51 0.80 6.42 -2.35
CA SER A 51 2.25 6.50 -2.32
C SER A 51 2.68 7.65 -3.22
N GLN A 52 3.51 8.54 -2.71
CA GLN A 52 4.11 9.62 -3.47
C GLN A 52 5.62 9.42 -3.51
N PHE A 53 6.17 9.33 -4.70
CA PHE A 53 7.60 9.24 -4.93
C PHE A 53 8.02 10.37 -5.84
N HIS A 54 8.98 11.16 -5.39
CA HIS A 54 9.63 12.19 -6.18
C HIS A 54 11.14 12.06 -6.05
N TYR A 55 11.85 12.15 -7.16
CA TYR A 55 13.30 12.09 -7.20
C TYR A 55 13.84 13.22 -8.07
N ALA A 56 14.66 14.08 -7.47
CA ALA A 56 15.32 15.19 -8.13
C ALA A 56 16.57 15.58 -7.33
N ASP A 57 17.59 16.14 -8.00
CA ASP A 57 18.80 16.66 -7.34
C ASP A 57 19.49 15.66 -6.38
N ASN A 58 19.48 14.38 -6.75
CA ASN A 58 20.03 13.27 -5.95
C ASN A 58 19.35 13.07 -4.58
N GLN A 59 18.15 13.62 -4.40
CA GLN A 59 17.28 13.48 -3.23
C GLN A 59 16.01 12.74 -3.62
N VAL A 60 15.62 11.78 -2.78
CA VAL A 60 14.34 11.08 -2.85
C VAL A 60 13.41 11.71 -1.82
N ASP A 61 12.20 12.06 -2.24
CA ASP A 61 11.06 12.41 -1.39
C ASP A 61 10.02 11.30 -1.52
N LEU A 62 9.93 10.46 -0.48
CA LEU A 62 8.96 9.39 -0.37
C LEU A 62 7.93 9.76 0.68
N ASN A 63 6.68 9.98 0.26
CA ASN A 63 5.56 10.31 1.14
C ASN A 63 5.82 11.56 2.02
N GLY A 64 6.57 12.54 1.52
CA GLY A 64 6.98 13.73 2.26
C GLY A 64 8.27 13.56 3.07
N ASN A 65 8.84 12.36 3.11
CA ASN A 65 10.11 12.09 3.78
C ASN A 65 11.25 12.19 2.78
N LYS A 66 12.07 13.23 2.95
CA LYS A 66 13.26 13.48 2.14
C LYS A 66 14.46 12.71 2.67
N MET A 67 15.17 12.04 1.77
CA MET A 67 16.41 11.30 2.04
C MET A 67 17.32 11.32 0.82
N SER A 68 18.61 11.01 0.98
CA SER A 68 19.50 10.83 -0.16
C SER A 68 19.13 9.57 -0.96
N LEU A 69 19.50 9.52 -2.23
CA LEU A 69 19.35 8.31 -3.05
C LEU A 69 20.03 7.09 -2.41
N GLN A 70 21.18 7.29 -1.75
CA GLN A 70 21.94 6.21 -1.11
C GLN A 70 21.21 5.64 0.11
N GLU A 71 20.62 6.50 0.94
CA GLU A 71 19.79 6.07 2.08
C GLU A 71 18.54 5.33 1.60
N PHE A 72 17.90 5.81 0.54
CA PHE A 72 16.76 5.13 -0.07
C PHE A 72 17.14 3.73 -0.56
N ILE A 73 18.20 3.60 -1.35
CA ILE A 73 18.69 2.29 -1.82
C ILE A 73 19.07 1.40 -0.63
N GLY A 74 19.76 1.92 0.38
CA GLY A 74 20.11 1.14 1.58
C GLY A 74 18.90 0.61 2.34
N GLN A 75 17.82 1.39 2.43
CA GLN A 75 16.58 0.99 3.11
C GLN A 75 15.77 -0.03 2.31
N PHE A 76 15.71 0.09 0.97
CA PHE A 76 14.77 -0.68 0.14
C PHE A 76 15.42 -1.77 -0.73
N ALA A 77 16.74 -1.75 -0.96
CA ALA A 77 17.42 -2.79 -1.75
C ALA A 77 17.31 -4.18 -1.10
N MET A 78 17.21 -4.25 0.23
CA MET A 78 17.01 -5.52 0.95
C MET A 78 15.58 -6.09 0.81
N LEU A 79 14.60 -5.32 0.34
CA LEU A 79 13.22 -5.78 0.15
C LEU A 79 12.99 -6.41 -1.24
N GLY A 80 13.89 -6.17 -2.19
CA GLY A 80 13.85 -6.76 -3.54
C GLY A 80 14.77 -7.97 -3.73
N ALA A 81 15.49 -8.38 -2.68
CA ALA A 81 16.43 -9.50 -2.68
C ALA A 81 15.79 -10.79 -2.10
#